data_AF-F2U1Y4-F1
#
_entry.id   AF-F2U1Y4-F1
#
_cell.length_a   1.000
_cell.length_b   1.000
_cell.length_c   1.000
_cell.angle_alpha   90.00
_cell.angle_beta   90.00
_cell.angle_gamma   90.00
#
_symmetry.space_group_name_H-M   'P 1'
#
loop_
_entity.id
_entity.type
_entity.pdbx_description
1 polymer ?
#
loop_
_entity_poly.entity_id
_entity_poly.type
_entity_poly.pdbx_seq_one_letter_code
_entity_poly.pdbx_strand_id
1 'polypeptide(L)'
;MFVGGLCCNSRTLLVVMEEGDDGGGGVLVTVVTPAHNEETRIERALASLLLETHRPLEVSIYDDASRDGTLNVVRRMIPRLHAAGIHTRVSCAKCFERRFGSRDGTRGGHCGTATLESDAGTGANAPAVGTTGKDAARRGSVATKDTTTVHHTAGEDDDMLRHVCSCQPASRELQPGGVGFAKNRAIQQSVGNVLCFLDADDYMENDRVASQLRVLLQHPDAIVGTQFRREPADSTERYTRWANALSDTELCTNRFKECTVLQPTWMVRRRVFDAVGGYKEGVLCEDLDFFYRHFDVFFANHDAASPVAFDRALCAHQRRHDDVRHANDEGTGTRCDGGDEHEEKRSKRQTNVTPLPIALLRTVSTVYTYRPSSACHRVSRALIRQVRAHALQRQVLRYPPWSSGFAIWGAGKNGRLLYKLLDPAVQAKVKYFADIDPKKVGGKYNDHGPNKKHLVRSIDIRGVEDLEPPFITCVAMDRGNAFETLLAKMGLTEGIDYYLFG
;
A
#
# COMPACT_ATOMS: atom_id res chain seq x y z
N MET A 1 47.32 -14.45 -24.59
CA MET A 1 46.54 -14.60 -23.35
C MET A 1 46.34 -13.19 -22.79
N PHE A 2 45.27 -12.53 -23.23
CA PHE A 2 44.98 -11.13 -22.86
C PHE A 2 44.02 -11.14 -21.68
N VAL A 3 44.43 -10.56 -20.56
CA VAL A 3 43.54 -10.19 -19.44
C VAL A 3 43.58 -8.67 -19.39
N GLY A 4 42.72 -8.04 -20.18
CA GLY A 4 42.53 -6.59 -20.19
C GLY A 4 41.42 -6.22 -19.23
N GLY A 5 41.75 -5.38 -18.25
CA GLY A 5 40.76 -4.77 -17.37
C GLY A 5 39.79 -3.90 -18.16
N LEU A 6 38.50 -3.97 -17.81
CA LEU A 6 37.56 -2.91 -18.12
C LEU A 6 37.14 -2.21 -16.82
N CYS A 7 37.54 -0.96 -16.77
CA CYS A 7 37.06 0.10 -15.92
C CYS A 7 35.52 0.17 -15.98
N CYS A 8 34.83 -0.19 -14.89
CA CYS A 8 33.39 0.03 -14.78
C CYS A 8 33.14 1.47 -14.34
N ASN A 9 33.13 2.38 -15.32
CA ASN A 9 32.77 3.78 -15.13
C ASN A 9 31.29 3.96 -15.49
N SER A 10 30.38 3.40 -14.68
CA SER A 10 28.96 3.74 -14.78
C SER A 10 28.73 5.02 -13.99
N ARG A 11 29.04 6.15 -14.64
CA ARG A 11 28.36 7.41 -14.32
C ARG A 11 26.88 7.17 -14.58
N THR A 12 26.12 6.92 -13.53
CA THR A 12 24.67 7.11 -13.53
C THR A 12 24.44 8.61 -13.74
N LEU A 13 24.48 9.02 -15.01
CA LEU A 13 23.81 10.22 -15.47
C LEU A 13 22.33 9.91 -15.26
N LEU A 14 21.84 10.19 -14.06
CA LEU A 14 20.41 10.23 -13.77
C LEU A 14 19.90 11.41 -14.59
N VAL A 15 19.57 11.12 -15.85
CA VAL A 15 18.62 11.94 -16.59
C VAL A 15 17.41 11.95 -15.68
N VAL A 16 17.17 13.10 -15.04
CA VAL A 16 15.81 13.52 -14.75
C VAL A 16 15.18 13.59 -16.13
N MET A 17 14.72 12.43 -16.62
CA MET A 17 13.68 12.47 -17.61
C MET A 17 12.55 13.09 -16.81
N GLU A 18 12.34 14.36 -17.06
CA GLU A 18 10.98 14.83 -17.24
C GLU A 18 10.22 13.65 -17.86
N GLU A 19 9.38 12.96 -17.07
CA GLU A 19 8.21 12.34 -17.66
C GLU A 19 7.37 13.53 -18.17
N GLY A 20 7.87 14.14 -19.26
CA GLY A 20 7.07 14.85 -20.21
C GLY A 20 6.13 13.80 -20.76
N ASP A 21 4.89 13.87 -20.31
CA ASP A 21 3.79 13.45 -21.14
C ASP A 21 3.89 14.26 -22.43
N ASP A 22 4.38 13.62 -23.49
CA ASP A 22 4.44 14.14 -24.86
C ASP A 22 3.02 14.24 -25.46
N GLY A 23 2.10 14.89 -24.74
CA GLY A 23 0.67 14.88 -25.00
C GLY A 23 -0.20 15.83 -24.16
N GLY A 24 0.35 16.77 -23.38
CA GLY A 24 -0.45 17.81 -22.71
C GLY A 24 -1.50 17.32 -21.68
N GLY A 25 -1.50 16.05 -21.32
CA GLY A 25 -2.40 15.44 -20.33
C GLY A 25 -1.68 15.18 -19.02
N GLY A 26 -2.22 15.66 -17.90
CA GLY A 26 -1.64 15.36 -16.58
C GLY A 26 -1.54 13.84 -16.27
N VAL A 27 -0.84 13.47 -15.19
CA VAL A 27 -0.73 12.06 -14.75
C VAL A 27 -2.11 11.48 -14.44
N LEU A 28 -2.54 10.44 -15.15
CA LEU A 28 -3.80 9.74 -14.86
C LEU A 28 -3.71 8.96 -13.54
N VAL A 29 -4.53 9.36 -12.59
CA VAL A 29 -4.71 8.69 -11.30
C VAL A 29 -5.98 7.85 -11.33
N THR A 30 -5.89 6.56 -10.98
CA THR A 30 -7.05 5.70 -10.73
C THR A 30 -7.33 5.67 -9.23
N VAL A 31 -8.53 6.08 -8.83
CA VAL A 31 -9.11 5.80 -7.52
C VAL A 31 -9.65 4.37 -7.50
N VAL A 32 -9.09 3.52 -6.65
CA VAL A 32 -9.43 2.10 -6.52
C VAL A 32 -10.45 1.93 -5.39
N THR A 33 -11.67 1.50 -5.73
CA THR A 33 -12.78 1.41 -4.77
C THR A 33 -13.44 0.02 -4.80
N PRO A 34 -13.07 -0.88 -3.87
CA PRO A 34 -13.79 -2.13 -3.69
C PRO A 34 -15.14 -1.87 -2.98
N ALA A 35 -16.17 -2.64 -3.34
CA ALA A 35 -17.50 -2.50 -2.75
C ALA A 35 -18.12 -3.86 -2.42
N HIS A 36 -18.73 -3.99 -1.24
CA HIS A 36 -19.57 -5.13 -0.85
C HIS A 36 -20.59 -4.72 0.21
N ASN A 37 -21.87 -4.64 -0.15
CA ASN A 37 -22.96 -4.21 0.73
C ASN A 37 -22.74 -2.82 1.36
N GLU A 38 -22.46 -1.84 0.50
CA GLU A 38 -22.14 -0.45 0.84
C GLU A 38 -23.21 0.54 0.36
N GLU A 39 -24.46 0.11 0.17
CA GLU A 39 -25.57 0.93 -0.35
C GLU A 39 -25.71 2.28 0.36
N THR A 40 -25.57 2.30 1.68
CA THR A 40 -25.78 3.52 2.48
C THR A 40 -24.56 4.45 2.57
N ARG A 41 -23.42 4.07 1.99
CA ARG A 41 -22.13 4.78 2.20
C ARG A 41 -21.38 5.10 0.92
N ILE A 42 -21.47 4.23 -0.10
CA ILE A 42 -20.71 4.41 -1.35
C ILE A 42 -21.02 5.71 -2.07
N GLU A 43 -22.24 6.26 -1.91
CA GLU A 43 -22.58 7.58 -2.46
C GLU A 43 -21.67 8.67 -1.91
N ARG A 44 -21.39 8.66 -0.59
CA ARG A 44 -20.53 9.64 0.06
C ARG A 44 -19.08 9.51 -0.41
N ALA A 45 -18.58 8.28 -0.55
CA ALA A 45 -17.25 8.02 -1.09
C ALA A 45 -17.10 8.61 -2.51
N LEU A 46 -18.05 8.29 -3.42
CA LEU A 46 -18.02 8.77 -4.79
C LEU A 46 -18.27 10.28 -4.91
N ALA A 47 -19.14 10.85 -4.06
CA ALA A 47 -19.39 12.28 -4.03
C ALA A 47 -18.14 13.07 -3.62
N SER A 48 -17.28 12.52 -2.76
CA SER A 48 -16.02 13.18 -2.39
C SER A 48 -15.06 13.37 -3.58
N LEU A 49 -15.11 12.48 -4.58
CA LEU A 49 -14.29 12.60 -5.79
C LEU A 49 -14.68 13.81 -6.65
N LEU A 50 -15.91 14.30 -6.53
CA LEU A 50 -16.37 15.50 -7.24
C LEU A 50 -15.67 16.78 -6.72
N LEU A 51 -15.03 16.71 -5.55
CA LEU A 51 -14.31 17.82 -4.92
C LEU A 51 -12.80 17.80 -5.25
N GLU A 52 -12.31 16.76 -5.93
CA GLU A 52 -10.91 16.65 -6.32
C GLU A 52 -10.59 17.58 -7.49
N THR A 53 -9.51 18.36 -7.35
CA THR A 53 -9.07 19.31 -8.38
C THR A 53 -8.20 18.65 -9.45
N HIS A 54 -7.57 17.52 -9.14
CA HIS A 54 -6.67 16.83 -10.06
C HIS A 54 -7.41 16.24 -11.27
N ARG A 55 -6.89 16.48 -12.47
CA ARG A 55 -7.27 15.78 -13.70
C ARG A 55 -6.02 15.45 -14.51
N PRO A 56 -6.04 14.35 -15.29
CA PRO A 56 -7.14 13.42 -15.50
C PRO A 56 -7.31 12.45 -14.31
N LEU A 57 -8.56 12.04 -14.06
CA LEU A 57 -8.95 11.20 -12.94
C LEU A 57 -9.86 10.05 -13.41
N GLU A 58 -9.58 8.84 -12.93
CA GLU A 58 -10.40 7.66 -13.12
C GLU A 58 -10.85 7.12 -11.77
N VAL A 59 -12.07 6.61 -11.66
CA VAL A 59 -12.50 5.76 -10.54
C VAL A 59 -12.82 4.37 -11.05
N SER A 60 -12.23 3.36 -10.41
CA SER A 60 -12.41 1.95 -10.74
C SER A 60 -13.05 1.22 -9.57
N ILE A 61 -14.29 0.80 -9.78
CA ILE A 61 -15.16 0.18 -8.78
C ILE A 61 -15.34 -1.29 -9.12
N TYR A 62 -15.07 -2.16 -8.14
CA TYR A 62 -15.39 -3.58 -8.24
C TYR A 62 -16.38 -3.98 -7.14
N ASP A 63 -17.56 -4.42 -7.54
CA ASP A 63 -18.59 -4.96 -6.66
C ASP A 63 -18.35 -6.46 -6.43
N ASP A 64 -17.94 -6.80 -5.21
CA ASP A 64 -17.60 -8.16 -4.79
C ASP A 64 -18.84 -8.89 -4.28
N ALA A 65 -19.85 -9.05 -5.13
CA ALA A 65 -21.09 -9.78 -4.84
C ALA A 65 -22.01 -9.09 -3.82
N SER A 66 -22.29 -7.79 -3.97
CA SER A 66 -23.27 -7.11 -3.13
C SER A 66 -24.68 -7.69 -3.32
N ARG A 67 -25.42 -7.73 -2.22
CA ARG A 67 -26.80 -8.23 -2.11
C ARG A 67 -27.82 -7.12 -1.85
N ASP A 68 -27.33 -5.91 -1.60
CA ASP A 68 -28.13 -4.70 -1.38
C ASP A 68 -28.14 -3.82 -2.64
N GLY A 69 -28.60 -2.57 -2.53
CA GLY A 69 -28.67 -1.61 -3.62
C GLY A 69 -27.34 -0.96 -4.01
N THR A 70 -26.17 -1.44 -3.56
CA THR A 70 -24.84 -0.83 -3.83
C THR A 70 -24.65 -0.46 -5.31
N LEU A 71 -24.84 -1.41 -6.22
CA LEU A 71 -24.68 -1.15 -7.66
C LEU A 71 -25.69 -0.14 -8.21
N ASN A 72 -26.89 -0.05 -7.63
CA ASN A 72 -27.89 0.95 -8.05
C ASN A 72 -27.43 2.36 -7.67
N VAL A 73 -26.84 2.52 -6.48
CA VAL A 73 -26.25 3.80 -6.04
C VAL A 73 -25.10 4.20 -6.96
N VAL A 74 -24.18 3.27 -7.24
CA VAL A 74 -23.06 3.51 -8.17
C VAL A 74 -23.56 4.00 -9.53
N ARG A 75 -24.58 3.32 -10.11
CA ARG A 75 -25.17 3.73 -11.39
C ARG A 75 -25.72 5.14 -11.40
N ARG A 76 -26.37 5.58 -10.31
CA ARG A 76 -26.88 6.95 -10.19
C ARG A 76 -25.77 8.00 -10.13
N MET A 77 -24.57 7.63 -9.64
CA MET A 77 -23.43 8.55 -9.53
C MET A 77 -22.66 8.72 -10.83
N ILE A 78 -22.70 7.74 -11.74
CA ILE A 78 -21.91 7.76 -12.99
C ILE A 78 -22.12 9.02 -13.83
N PRO A 79 -23.36 9.48 -14.12
CA PRO A 79 -23.55 10.71 -14.90
C PRO A 79 -22.90 11.94 -14.23
N ARG A 80 -22.93 12.02 -12.89
CA ARG A 80 -22.32 13.12 -12.13
C ARG A 80 -20.79 13.07 -12.21
N LEU A 81 -20.20 11.88 -12.10
CA LEU A 81 -18.77 11.67 -12.23
C LEU A 81 -18.28 12.01 -13.64
N HIS A 82 -18.98 11.54 -14.67
CA HIS A 82 -18.68 11.86 -16.07
C HIS A 82 -18.81 13.36 -16.37
N ALA A 83 -19.86 14.01 -15.86
CA ALA A 83 -20.03 15.46 -15.99
C ALA A 83 -18.89 16.26 -15.33
N ALA A 84 -18.27 15.70 -14.29
CA ALA A 84 -17.08 16.27 -13.65
C ALA A 84 -15.76 15.87 -14.34
N GLY A 85 -15.80 15.20 -15.50
CA GLY A 85 -14.61 14.73 -16.21
C GLY A 85 -13.87 13.58 -15.51
N ILE A 86 -14.57 12.78 -14.71
CA ILE A 86 -14.01 11.61 -14.03
C ILE A 86 -14.39 10.34 -14.79
N HIS A 87 -13.41 9.64 -15.33
CA HIS A 87 -13.64 8.38 -16.04
C HIS A 87 -14.08 7.31 -15.05
N THR A 88 -15.14 6.55 -15.37
CA THR A 88 -15.70 5.58 -14.41
C THR A 88 -15.72 4.18 -14.98
N ARG A 89 -15.11 3.22 -14.25
CA ARG A 89 -15.14 1.80 -14.56
C ARG A 89 -15.84 1.04 -13.44
N VAL A 90 -16.83 0.23 -13.79
CA VAL A 90 -17.60 -0.54 -12.81
C VAL A 90 -17.76 -1.96 -13.31
N SER A 91 -17.38 -2.94 -12.50
CA SER A 91 -17.66 -4.35 -12.75
C SER A 91 -18.11 -5.07 -11.48
N CYS A 92 -18.68 -6.25 -11.66
CA CYS A 92 -18.94 -7.24 -10.62
C CYS A 92 -18.51 -8.61 -11.17
N ALA A 93 -18.49 -9.67 -10.36
CA ALA A 93 -18.02 -11.00 -10.77
C ALA A 93 -18.58 -11.46 -12.15
N LYS A 94 -19.91 -11.41 -12.34
CA LYS A 94 -20.57 -11.81 -13.61
C LYS A 94 -20.11 -11.00 -14.82
N CYS A 95 -19.95 -9.70 -14.63
CA CYS A 95 -19.59 -8.77 -15.69
C CYS A 95 -18.05 -8.83 -15.95
N PHE A 96 -17.25 -9.14 -14.93
CA PHE A 96 -15.78 -9.28 -15.00
C PHE A 96 -15.35 -10.58 -15.70
N GLU A 97 -15.89 -11.73 -15.31
CA GLU A 97 -15.58 -13.03 -15.93
C GLU A 97 -15.89 -13.06 -17.43
N ARG A 98 -17.01 -12.45 -17.86
CA ARG A 98 -17.36 -12.35 -19.28
C ARG A 98 -16.30 -11.64 -20.13
N ARG A 99 -15.46 -10.81 -19.51
CA ARG A 99 -14.47 -9.98 -20.19
C ARG A 99 -13.05 -10.49 -20.03
N PHE A 100 -12.69 -10.91 -18.82
CA PHE A 100 -11.33 -11.30 -18.44
C PHE A 100 -11.20 -12.80 -18.13
N GLY A 101 -12.31 -13.54 -18.09
CA GLY A 101 -12.29 -15.00 -18.03
C GLY A 101 -11.76 -15.56 -19.34
N SER A 102 -10.85 -16.53 -19.22
CA SER A 102 -10.15 -17.21 -20.31
C SER A 102 -10.98 -17.45 -21.57
N ARG A 103 -10.36 -17.14 -22.73
CA ARG A 103 -10.64 -17.73 -24.05
C ARG A 103 -10.37 -19.24 -23.99
N ASP A 104 -11.28 -20.01 -23.41
CA ASP A 104 -11.41 -21.41 -23.77
C ASP A 104 -12.62 -21.54 -24.69
N GLY A 105 -12.36 -22.02 -25.91
CA GLY A 105 -13.29 -21.86 -27.03
C GLY A 105 -14.66 -22.49 -26.74
N THR A 106 -15.67 -21.65 -26.53
CA THR A 106 -17.01 -21.81 -27.11
C THR A 106 -17.90 -20.60 -26.80
N ARG A 107 -18.43 -20.01 -27.89
CA ARG A 107 -19.54 -19.05 -27.98
C ARG A 107 -19.36 -17.67 -27.35
N GLY A 108 -18.87 -16.75 -28.17
CA GLY A 108 -19.02 -15.32 -27.97
C GLY A 108 -20.49 -14.90 -28.01
N GLY A 109 -20.95 -14.24 -26.95
CA GLY A 109 -22.15 -13.43 -26.95
C GLY A 109 -21.76 -11.97 -27.16
N HIS A 110 -22.23 -11.36 -28.25
CA HIS A 110 -22.07 -9.93 -28.51
C HIS A 110 -22.68 -9.09 -27.38
N CYS A 111 -22.05 -7.95 -27.11
CA CYS A 111 -22.51 -6.92 -26.18
C CYS A 111 -23.84 -6.33 -26.68
N GLY A 112 -24.89 -6.39 -25.85
CA GLY A 112 -26.03 -5.49 -25.98
C GLY A 112 -25.67 -4.17 -25.30
N THR A 113 -25.32 -3.16 -26.09
CA THR A 113 -25.30 -1.77 -25.64
C THR A 113 -26.74 -1.37 -25.34
N ALA A 114 -27.05 -1.07 -24.08
CA ALA A 114 -28.29 -0.39 -23.75
C ALA A 114 -28.14 1.08 -24.16
N THR A 115 -28.48 1.40 -25.40
CA THR A 115 -28.87 2.75 -25.78
C THR A 115 -30.21 3.04 -25.13
N LEU A 116 -30.30 4.13 -24.38
CA LEU A 116 -31.57 4.68 -23.94
C LEU A 116 -32.28 5.25 -25.18
N GLU A 117 -33.10 4.42 -25.84
CA GLU A 117 -34.03 4.91 -26.86
C GLU A 117 -35.42 5.07 -26.25
N SER A 118 -35.99 6.24 -26.53
CA SER A 118 -37.32 6.70 -26.11
C SER A 118 -38.42 5.87 -26.75
N ASP A 119 -39.34 5.37 -25.91
CA ASP A 119 -40.57 4.71 -26.33
C ASP A 119 -41.45 5.63 -27.20
N ALA A 120 -41.71 5.20 -28.45
CA ALA A 120 -42.90 5.55 -29.21
C ALA A 120 -43.34 4.32 -30.01
N GLY A 121 -44.47 3.73 -29.63
CA GLY A 121 -44.95 2.46 -30.16
C GLY A 121 -45.58 2.54 -31.56
N THR A 122 -45.76 1.37 -32.20
CA THR A 122 -47.02 0.82 -32.74
C THR A 122 -46.76 -0.32 -33.74
N GLY A 123 -47.56 -1.38 -33.68
CA GLY A 123 -48.16 -2.00 -34.88
C GLY A 123 -47.53 -3.23 -35.56
N ALA A 124 -47.99 -4.43 -35.16
CA ALA A 124 -48.56 -5.54 -35.96
C ALA A 124 -47.84 -6.19 -37.20
N ASN A 125 -47.63 -7.52 -37.06
CA ASN A 125 -47.91 -8.66 -37.98
C ASN A 125 -47.40 -8.77 -39.45
N ALA A 126 -46.42 -9.69 -39.65
CA ALA A 126 -46.39 -10.91 -40.52
C ALA A 126 -46.56 -10.84 -42.08
N PRO A 127 -46.16 -11.87 -42.88
CA PRO A 127 -45.06 -12.86 -42.76
C PRO A 127 -44.21 -13.13 -44.04
N ALA A 128 -43.18 -13.96 -43.83
CA ALA A 128 -42.26 -14.75 -44.68
C ALA A 128 -42.52 -15.03 -46.18
N VAL A 129 -41.42 -15.02 -46.96
CA VAL A 129 -41.11 -16.01 -48.03
C VAL A 129 -39.57 -16.21 -48.09
N GLY A 130 -39.11 -17.46 -48.14
CA GLY A 130 -37.69 -17.83 -48.32
C GLY A 130 -37.39 -18.43 -49.69
N THR A 131 -36.09 -18.56 -50.02
CA THR A 131 -35.44 -19.48 -50.98
C THR A 131 -33.94 -19.08 -51.05
N THR A 132 -32.99 -19.81 -50.44
CA THR A 132 -32.17 -20.97 -50.92
C THR A 132 -31.16 -20.71 -52.06
N GLY A 133 -29.88 -21.03 -51.77
CA GLY A 133 -28.82 -21.40 -52.74
C GLY A 133 -27.55 -20.53 -52.67
N LYS A 134 -26.47 -20.86 -51.91
CA LYS A 134 -25.30 -21.72 -52.28
C LYS A 134 -24.74 -21.35 -53.67
N ASP A 135 -23.46 -21.04 -53.92
CA ASP A 135 -22.22 -21.66 -53.47
C ASP A 135 -20.98 -20.81 -53.86
N ALA A 136 -19.82 -21.15 -53.28
CA ALA A 136 -18.55 -20.41 -53.33
C ALA A 136 -17.64 -20.74 -54.52
N ALA A 137 -16.78 -19.79 -54.93
CA ALA A 137 -15.57 -20.09 -55.71
C ALA A 137 -14.42 -19.07 -55.46
N ARG A 138 -13.54 -19.49 -54.56
CA ARG A 138 -12.06 -19.33 -54.48
C ARG A 138 -11.34 -18.67 -55.69
N ARG A 139 -10.49 -17.67 -55.41
CA ARG A 139 -9.20 -17.45 -56.10
C ARG A 139 -8.14 -17.05 -55.08
N GLY A 140 -6.97 -17.66 -55.20
CA GLY A 140 -5.80 -17.40 -54.35
C GLY A 140 -4.79 -16.44 -55.00
N SER A 141 -3.90 -15.90 -54.18
CA SER A 141 -2.46 -15.81 -54.46
C SER A 141 -1.71 -15.42 -53.20
N VAL A 142 -0.57 -16.10 -53.01
CA VAL A 142 0.50 -15.95 -52.02
C VAL A 142 1.22 -14.60 -52.26
N ALA A 143 1.22 -13.70 -51.28
CA ALA A 143 2.27 -13.38 -50.29
C ALA A 143 3.50 -12.60 -50.80
N THR A 144 3.69 -11.40 -50.28
CA THR A 144 4.98 -10.91 -49.74
C THR A 144 4.68 -9.90 -48.61
N LYS A 145 5.34 -10.10 -47.48
CA LYS A 145 5.27 -9.29 -46.25
C LYS A 145 5.81 -7.89 -46.52
N ASP A 146 5.08 -6.87 -46.09
CA ASP A 146 5.66 -5.59 -45.66
C ASP A 146 4.78 -4.93 -44.60
N THR A 147 5.46 -4.48 -43.54
CA THR A 147 5.10 -3.44 -42.57
C THR A 147 3.65 -2.97 -42.54
N THR A 148 2.87 -3.41 -41.55
CA THR A 148 1.60 -2.78 -41.20
C THR A 148 1.77 -1.81 -40.04
N THR A 149 1.88 -0.55 -40.41
CA THR A 149 1.43 0.61 -39.63
C THR A 149 0.01 0.34 -39.15
N VAL A 150 -0.20 0.29 -37.83
CA VAL A 150 -1.56 0.17 -37.26
C VAL A 150 -2.20 1.55 -37.35
N HIS A 151 -3.13 1.71 -38.28
CA HIS A 151 -4.06 2.84 -38.30
C HIS A 151 -5.03 2.68 -37.12
N HIS A 152 -4.84 3.46 -36.06
CA HIS A 152 -5.81 3.59 -34.98
C HIS A 152 -7.02 4.37 -35.49
N THR A 153 -8.17 3.70 -35.58
CA THR A 153 -9.46 4.35 -35.82
C THR A 153 -10.05 4.81 -34.49
N ALA A 154 -10.36 6.10 -34.38
CA ALA A 154 -10.85 6.80 -33.18
C ALA A 154 -12.16 6.26 -32.54
N GLY A 155 -12.73 5.17 -33.06
CA GLY A 155 -13.95 4.54 -32.54
C GLY A 155 -13.73 3.43 -31.51
N GLU A 156 -12.54 2.81 -31.44
CA GLU A 156 -12.27 1.71 -30.49
C GLU A 156 -11.83 2.23 -29.11
N ASP A 157 -11.26 3.43 -29.03
CA ASP A 157 -10.80 4.04 -27.78
C ASP A 157 -11.95 4.59 -26.91
N ASP A 158 -13.07 5.02 -27.50
CA ASP A 158 -14.23 5.56 -26.75
C ASP A 158 -15.04 4.44 -26.06
N ASP A 159 -15.04 3.21 -26.61
CA ASP A 159 -15.68 2.05 -25.98
C ASP A 159 -14.86 1.56 -24.78
N MET A 160 -13.52 1.62 -24.84
CA MET A 160 -12.64 1.28 -23.71
C MET A 160 -12.79 2.18 -22.47
N LEU A 161 -13.42 3.36 -22.61
CA LEU A 161 -13.52 4.38 -21.57
C LEU A 161 -14.85 4.39 -20.79
N ARG A 162 -15.88 3.64 -21.23
CA ARG A 162 -17.24 3.69 -20.65
C ARG A 162 -17.75 2.33 -20.17
N HIS A 163 -16.99 1.64 -19.34
CA HIS A 163 -17.40 0.31 -18.86
C HIS A 163 -18.22 0.41 -17.57
N VAL A 164 -19.54 0.28 -17.75
CA VAL A 164 -20.51 0.35 -16.65
C VAL A 164 -21.25 -0.98 -16.51
N CYS A 165 -21.11 -1.60 -15.33
CA CYS A 165 -21.85 -2.80 -14.95
C CYS A 165 -23.38 -2.58 -14.99
N SER A 166 -24.10 -3.36 -15.81
CA SER A 166 -25.58 -3.42 -15.85
C SER A 166 -26.18 -4.63 -15.09
N CYS A 167 -25.34 -5.44 -14.43
CA CYS A 167 -25.74 -6.64 -13.71
C CYS A 167 -26.69 -6.35 -12.50
N GLN A 168 -27.78 -7.12 -12.32
CA GLN A 168 -28.62 -7.06 -11.10
C GLN A 168 -27.83 -7.51 -9.84
N PRO A 169 -28.33 -7.24 -8.60
CA PRO A 169 -27.70 -7.71 -7.36
C PRO A 169 -27.35 -9.21 -7.39
N ALA A 170 -26.31 -9.58 -6.65
CA ALA A 170 -25.82 -10.95 -6.67
C ALA A 170 -26.86 -11.94 -6.11
N SER A 171 -26.96 -13.12 -6.73
CA SER A 171 -27.73 -14.23 -6.16
C SER A 171 -27.10 -14.69 -4.84
N ARG A 172 -27.87 -15.37 -3.99
CA ARG A 172 -27.37 -15.90 -2.70
C ARG A 172 -26.22 -16.90 -2.86
N GLU A 173 -26.08 -17.51 -4.03
CA GLU A 173 -25.05 -18.52 -4.35
C GLU A 173 -23.67 -17.91 -4.61
N LEU A 174 -23.60 -16.65 -5.07
CA LEU A 174 -22.33 -15.98 -5.31
C LEU A 174 -21.69 -15.56 -3.98
N GLN A 175 -20.43 -15.94 -3.77
CA GLN A 175 -19.66 -15.63 -2.56
C GLN A 175 -18.64 -14.53 -2.83
N PRO A 176 -18.45 -13.57 -1.90
CA PRO A 176 -17.41 -12.55 -2.02
C PRO A 176 -16.01 -13.17 -1.96
N GLY A 177 -15.09 -12.68 -2.79
CA GLY A 177 -13.68 -13.09 -2.80
C GLY A 177 -12.84 -12.39 -1.73
N GLY A 178 -13.36 -11.33 -1.11
CA GLY A 178 -12.69 -10.54 -0.07
C GLY A 178 -12.09 -9.24 -0.62
N VAL A 179 -11.73 -8.34 0.29
CA VAL A 179 -11.31 -6.97 -0.06
C VAL A 179 -10.04 -6.92 -0.93
N GLY A 180 -9.05 -7.79 -0.67
CA GLY A 180 -7.85 -7.90 -1.52
C GLY A 180 -8.15 -8.33 -2.94
N PHE A 181 -9.03 -9.33 -3.09
CA PHE A 181 -9.53 -9.78 -4.38
C PHE A 181 -10.24 -8.63 -5.11
N ALA A 182 -11.16 -7.95 -4.44
CA ALA A 182 -11.90 -6.82 -5.02
C ALA A 182 -10.95 -5.68 -5.48
N LYS A 183 -9.94 -5.33 -4.68
CA LYS A 183 -8.92 -4.34 -5.03
C LYS A 183 -8.10 -4.79 -6.24
N ASN A 184 -7.65 -6.04 -6.29
CA ASN A 184 -6.94 -6.58 -7.46
C ASN A 184 -7.80 -6.48 -8.73
N ARG A 185 -9.09 -6.82 -8.67
CA ARG A 185 -10.00 -6.73 -9.82
C ARG A 185 -10.24 -5.29 -10.27
N ALA A 186 -10.44 -4.38 -9.32
CA ALA A 186 -10.55 -2.96 -9.61
C ALA A 186 -9.26 -2.39 -10.26
N ILE A 187 -8.08 -2.85 -9.84
CA ILE A 187 -6.79 -2.44 -10.44
C ILE A 187 -6.59 -3.08 -11.82
N GLN A 188 -7.02 -4.34 -12.01
CA GLN A 188 -6.86 -5.06 -13.27
C GLN A 188 -7.68 -4.43 -14.41
N GLN A 189 -8.87 -3.89 -14.11
CA GLN A 189 -9.70 -3.24 -15.12
C GLN A 189 -9.33 -1.76 -15.38
N SER A 190 -8.50 -1.16 -14.53
CA SER A 190 -8.13 0.27 -14.59
C SER A 190 -6.87 0.52 -15.41
N VAL A 191 -6.66 1.78 -15.82
CA VAL A 191 -5.54 2.12 -16.73
C VAL A 191 -4.60 3.21 -16.18
N GLY A 192 -4.93 3.86 -15.07
CA GLY A 192 -4.10 4.93 -14.51
C GLY A 192 -2.73 4.43 -14.03
N ASN A 193 -1.70 5.24 -14.25
CA ASN A 193 -0.30 4.94 -13.87
C ASN A 193 -0.05 5.11 -12.36
N VAL A 194 -0.95 5.81 -11.68
CA VAL A 194 -0.95 5.99 -10.22
C VAL A 194 -2.25 5.42 -9.67
N LEU A 195 -2.14 4.65 -8.59
CA LEU A 195 -3.25 4.05 -7.87
C LEU A 195 -3.44 4.82 -6.56
N CYS A 196 -4.65 5.36 -6.36
CA CYS A 196 -5.09 6.01 -5.13
C CYS A 196 -6.17 5.14 -4.49
N PHE A 197 -5.99 4.66 -3.26
CA PHE A 197 -6.94 3.76 -2.64
C PHE A 197 -8.03 4.53 -1.87
N LEU A 198 -9.27 4.06 -2.00
CA LEU A 198 -10.43 4.58 -1.25
C LEU A 198 -11.45 3.46 -1.05
N ASP A 199 -11.62 2.99 0.19
CA ASP A 199 -12.66 2.02 0.51
C ASP A 199 -14.05 2.68 0.41
N ALA A 200 -15.06 1.90 0.02
CA ALA A 200 -16.40 2.42 -0.29
C ALA A 200 -17.19 2.99 0.91
N ASP A 201 -16.71 2.79 2.13
CA ASP A 201 -17.23 3.40 3.35
C ASP A 201 -16.43 4.63 3.83
N ASP A 202 -15.28 4.93 3.22
CA ASP A 202 -14.45 6.10 3.51
C ASP A 202 -14.73 7.25 2.53
N TYR A 203 -14.16 8.43 2.78
CA TYR A 203 -14.23 9.56 1.85
C TYR A 203 -13.00 10.46 1.94
N MET A 204 -12.71 11.18 0.86
CA MET A 204 -11.57 12.11 0.79
C MET A 204 -11.97 13.51 1.24
N GLU A 205 -11.02 14.24 1.80
CA GLU A 205 -11.09 15.70 1.86
C GLU A 205 -10.61 16.29 0.53
N ASN A 206 -10.94 17.55 0.28
CA ASN A 206 -10.61 18.23 -0.97
C ASN A 206 -9.10 18.19 -1.28
N ASP A 207 -8.78 18.04 -2.57
CA ASP A 207 -7.42 18.11 -3.12
C ASP A 207 -6.45 17.03 -2.60
N ARG A 208 -6.96 15.90 -2.07
CA ARG A 208 -6.13 14.77 -1.65
C ARG A 208 -5.27 14.30 -2.81
N VAL A 209 -5.86 14.12 -4.00
CA VAL A 209 -5.19 13.48 -5.14
C VAL A 209 -4.01 14.33 -5.60
N ALA A 210 -4.20 15.63 -5.84
CA ALA A 210 -3.12 16.50 -6.32
C ALA A 210 -2.01 16.63 -5.26
N SER A 211 -2.38 16.82 -3.99
CA SER A 211 -1.42 16.99 -2.90
C SER A 211 -0.61 15.73 -2.63
N GLN A 212 -1.24 14.56 -2.66
CA GLN A 212 -0.57 13.29 -2.44
C GLN A 212 0.31 12.90 -3.65
N LEU A 213 -0.12 13.23 -4.87
CA LEU A 213 0.68 13.02 -6.08
C LEU A 213 1.99 13.81 -6.04
N ARG A 214 1.99 15.05 -5.55
CA ARG A 214 3.22 15.85 -5.39
C ARG A 214 4.25 15.15 -4.50
N VAL A 215 3.81 14.51 -3.41
CA VAL A 215 4.69 13.73 -2.54
C VAL A 215 5.17 12.46 -3.25
N LEU A 216 4.29 11.76 -3.98
CA LEU A 216 4.65 10.57 -4.75
C LEU A 216 5.69 10.86 -5.84
N LEU A 217 5.64 12.04 -6.48
CA LEU A 217 6.64 12.43 -7.46
C LEU A 217 8.04 12.63 -6.85
N GLN A 218 8.14 12.97 -5.56
CA GLN A 218 9.40 13.06 -4.83
C GLN A 218 9.91 11.69 -4.36
N HIS A 219 8.99 10.74 -4.12
CA HIS A 219 9.28 9.39 -3.67
C HIS A 219 8.55 8.35 -4.56
N PRO A 220 9.00 8.16 -5.81
CA PRO A 220 8.25 7.40 -6.82
C PRO A 220 8.12 5.90 -6.52
N ASP A 221 8.94 5.38 -5.60
CA ASP A 221 8.93 4.00 -5.12
C ASP A 221 8.28 3.84 -3.73
N ALA A 222 7.64 4.88 -3.20
CA ALA A 222 6.98 4.82 -1.90
C ALA A 222 5.53 4.36 -1.98
N ILE A 223 5.03 3.81 -0.87
CA ILE A 223 3.63 3.96 -0.49
C ILE A 223 3.49 5.34 0.16
N VAL A 224 2.73 6.24 -0.46
CA VAL A 224 2.44 7.55 0.13
C VAL A 224 1.11 7.45 0.87
N GLY A 225 1.10 7.70 2.17
CA GLY A 225 -0.12 7.85 2.97
C GLY A 225 -0.54 9.31 3.15
N THR A 226 -1.62 9.52 3.90
CA THR A 226 -2.03 10.84 4.40
C THR A 226 -2.22 10.78 5.91
N GLN A 227 -2.16 11.92 6.60
CA GLN A 227 -2.84 12.00 7.88
C GLN A 227 -4.34 11.77 7.67
N PHE A 228 -5.01 11.27 8.69
CA PHE A 228 -6.43 10.92 8.62
C PHE A 228 -7.15 11.29 9.91
N ARG A 229 -8.48 11.45 9.80
CA ARG A 229 -9.37 11.47 10.96
C ARG A 229 -10.33 10.29 10.88
N ARG A 230 -10.94 9.96 12.01
CA ARG A 230 -11.95 8.90 12.07
C ARG A 230 -13.33 9.48 12.29
N GLU A 231 -14.33 8.78 11.80
CA GLU A 231 -15.74 9.05 12.07
C GLU A 231 -16.38 7.81 12.72
N PRO A 232 -16.88 7.90 13.97
CA PRO A 232 -16.81 9.05 14.88
C PRO A 232 -15.38 9.30 15.42
N ALA A 233 -15.10 10.54 15.82
CA ALA A 233 -13.75 11.03 16.12
C ALA A 233 -13.05 10.33 17.30
N ASP A 234 -13.81 9.84 18.26
CA ASP A 234 -13.36 9.13 19.45
C ASP A 234 -12.96 7.67 19.16
N SER A 235 -13.30 7.15 17.98
CA SER A 235 -12.96 5.78 17.57
C SER A 235 -11.44 5.59 17.54
N THR A 236 -10.88 4.82 18.47
CA THR A 236 -9.44 4.52 18.54
C THR A 236 -8.54 5.77 18.54
N GLU A 237 -8.96 6.86 19.19
CA GLU A 237 -8.30 8.17 19.16
C GLU A 237 -6.78 8.11 19.42
N ARG A 238 -6.34 7.31 20.41
CA ARG A 238 -4.91 7.12 20.71
C ARG A 238 -4.11 6.65 19.50
N TYR A 239 -4.66 5.73 18.71
CA TYR A 239 -4.00 5.22 17.51
C TYR A 239 -3.95 6.28 16.42
N THR A 240 -5.05 7.01 16.18
CA THR A 240 -5.09 8.09 15.20
C THR A 240 -4.06 9.17 15.51
N ARG A 241 -3.98 9.61 16.77
CA ARG A 241 -2.99 10.60 17.22
C ARG A 241 -1.56 10.09 17.03
N TRP A 242 -1.30 8.85 17.41
CA TRP A 242 0.02 8.23 17.25
C TRP A 242 0.43 8.13 15.78
N ALA A 243 -0.41 7.57 14.92
CA ALA A 243 -0.10 7.35 13.50
C ALA A 243 0.13 8.68 12.75
N ASN A 244 -0.68 9.70 13.03
CA ASN A 244 -0.53 11.02 12.39
C ASN A 244 0.74 11.77 12.83
N ALA A 245 1.32 11.43 13.99
CA ALA A 245 2.49 12.11 14.56
C ALA A 245 3.83 11.50 14.15
N LEU A 246 3.84 10.31 13.52
CA LEU A 246 5.07 9.60 13.15
C LEU A 246 5.93 10.38 12.15
N SER A 247 7.20 10.66 12.47
CA SER A 247 8.18 11.15 11.49
C SER A 247 8.43 10.14 10.36
N ASP A 248 9.07 10.57 9.26
CA ASP A 248 9.38 9.67 8.14
C ASP A 248 10.29 8.50 8.58
N THR A 249 11.19 8.77 9.52
CA THR A 249 12.01 7.74 10.17
C THR A 249 11.14 6.75 10.95
N GLU A 250 10.21 7.25 11.76
CA GLU A 250 9.34 6.40 12.58
C GLU A 250 8.31 5.61 11.77
N LEU A 251 7.88 6.11 10.60
CA LEU A 251 7.07 5.33 9.66
C LEU A 251 7.77 4.03 9.26
N CYS A 252 9.09 4.06 9.13
CA CYS A 252 9.93 2.93 8.80
C CYS A 252 10.26 2.08 10.04
N THR A 253 10.74 2.67 11.13
CA THR A 253 11.21 1.91 12.30
C THR A 253 10.06 1.27 13.09
N ASN A 254 8.90 1.93 13.18
CA ASN A 254 7.72 1.39 13.87
C ASN A 254 6.93 0.35 13.05
N ARG A 255 7.42 -0.04 11.86
CA ARG A 255 6.70 -0.97 10.97
C ARG A 255 6.39 -2.34 11.58
N PHE A 256 7.10 -2.75 12.65
CA PHE A 256 6.84 -4.00 13.38
C PHE A 256 6.04 -3.81 14.68
N LYS A 257 5.80 -2.55 15.08
CA LYS A 257 5.07 -2.18 16.28
C LYS A 257 3.57 -2.16 16.02
N GLU A 258 3.16 -1.43 15.00
CA GLU A 258 1.75 -1.26 14.62
C GLU A 258 1.64 -0.86 13.14
N CYS A 259 0.42 -0.81 12.58
CA CYS A 259 0.19 -0.23 11.25
C CYS A 259 0.58 1.26 11.23
N THR A 260 1.62 1.62 10.50
CA THR A 260 2.14 3.01 10.46
C THR A 260 1.43 3.88 9.42
N VAL A 261 0.84 3.26 8.37
CA VAL A 261 0.07 3.96 7.34
C VAL A 261 -1.13 3.12 6.93
N LEU A 262 -2.34 3.63 7.13
CA LEU A 262 -3.57 2.89 6.85
C LEU A 262 -3.81 2.77 5.34
N GLN A 263 -4.23 1.59 4.90
CA GLN A 263 -4.40 1.27 3.50
C GLN A 263 -5.36 2.22 2.74
N PRO A 264 -6.52 2.66 3.29
CA PRO A 264 -7.39 3.61 2.58
C PRO A 264 -6.76 4.99 2.33
N THR A 265 -5.61 5.27 2.94
CA THR A 265 -4.84 6.50 2.70
C THR A 265 -3.79 6.34 1.61
N TRP A 266 -3.56 5.13 1.08
CA TRP A 266 -2.42 4.87 0.20
C TRP A 266 -2.58 5.50 -1.19
N MET A 267 -1.47 6.00 -1.71
CA MET A 267 -1.22 6.28 -3.12
C MET A 267 0.12 5.67 -3.52
N VAL A 268 0.16 5.00 -4.66
CA VAL A 268 1.35 4.27 -5.13
C VAL A 268 1.40 4.28 -6.66
N ARG A 269 2.60 4.24 -7.25
CA ARG A 269 2.71 4.02 -8.71
C ARG A 269 2.29 2.59 -9.05
N ARG A 270 1.54 2.41 -10.15
CA ARG A 270 1.13 1.09 -10.64
C ARG A 270 2.31 0.13 -10.77
N ARG A 271 3.43 0.59 -11.34
CA ARG A 271 4.66 -0.21 -11.47
C ARG A 271 5.18 -0.80 -10.15
N VAL A 272 4.98 -0.09 -9.03
CA VAL A 272 5.37 -0.57 -7.69
C VAL A 272 4.39 -1.63 -7.21
N PHE A 273 3.09 -1.40 -7.40
CA PHE A 273 2.06 -2.39 -7.09
C PHE A 273 2.25 -3.70 -7.86
N ASP A 274 2.57 -3.60 -9.16
CA ASP A 274 2.81 -4.73 -10.04
C ASP A 274 4.11 -5.46 -9.67
N ALA A 275 5.19 -4.74 -9.33
CA ALA A 275 6.44 -5.32 -8.87
C ALA A 275 6.28 -6.10 -7.55
N VAL A 276 5.37 -5.66 -6.68
CA VAL A 276 5.00 -6.38 -5.45
C VAL A 276 4.17 -7.64 -5.75
N GLY A 277 3.48 -7.68 -6.89
CA GLY A 277 2.62 -8.79 -7.31
C GLY A 277 1.18 -8.71 -6.80
N GLY A 278 0.71 -7.50 -6.46
CA GLY A 278 -0.64 -7.25 -5.98
C GLY A 278 -0.97 -7.84 -4.59
N TYR A 279 -2.24 -7.78 -4.20
CA TYR A 279 -2.70 -8.36 -2.94
C TYR A 279 -2.76 -9.89 -3.03
N LYS A 280 -2.36 -10.58 -1.95
CA LYS A 280 -2.65 -12.02 -1.83
C LYS A 280 -4.15 -12.18 -1.59
N GLU A 281 -4.80 -12.97 -2.43
CA GLU A 281 -6.24 -13.20 -2.35
C GLU A 281 -6.56 -14.29 -1.32
N GLY A 282 -7.75 -14.27 -0.74
CA GLY A 282 -8.19 -15.29 0.23
C GLY A 282 -7.54 -15.21 1.62
N VAL A 283 -6.76 -14.17 1.93
CA VAL A 283 -6.20 -13.91 3.27
C VAL A 283 -6.92 -12.73 3.94
N LEU A 284 -6.95 -12.71 5.27
CA LEU A 284 -7.68 -11.67 6.04
C LEU A 284 -6.88 -10.38 6.30
N CYS A 285 -5.55 -10.41 6.13
CA CYS A 285 -4.64 -9.28 6.39
C CYS A 285 -3.77 -9.00 5.15
N GLU A 286 -4.42 -8.90 4.00
CA GLU A 286 -3.78 -8.74 2.70
C GLU A 286 -2.98 -7.45 2.58
N ASP A 287 -3.45 -6.39 3.24
CA ASP A 287 -2.82 -5.07 3.24
C ASP A 287 -1.50 -5.08 4.00
N LEU A 288 -1.47 -5.70 5.18
CA LEU A 288 -0.25 -5.86 5.99
C LEU A 288 0.78 -6.77 5.30
N ASP A 289 0.32 -7.84 4.63
CA ASP A 289 1.22 -8.69 3.82
C ASP A 289 1.79 -7.92 2.63
N PHE A 290 0.96 -7.17 1.89
CA PHE A 290 1.42 -6.30 0.80
C PHE A 290 2.43 -5.28 1.30
N PHE A 291 2.14 -4.61 2.42
CA PHE A 291 3.00 -3.61 3.03
C PHE A 291 4.41 -4.13 3.28
N TYR A 292 4.57 -5.34 3.83
CA TYR A 292 5.90 -5.90 4.04
C TYR A 292 6.59 -6.37 2.77
N ARG A 293 5.85 -6.91 1.79
CA ARG A 293 6.43 -7.26 0.47
C ARG A 293 6.88 -6.03 -0.29
N HIS A 294 6.17 -4.91 -0.15
CA HIS A 294 6.58 -3.61 -0.68
C HIS A 294 7.96 -3.19 -0.17
N PHE A 295 8.22 -3.29 1.14
CA PHE A 295 9.56 -3.06 1.69
C PHE A 295 10.61 -3.98 1.06
N ASP A 296 10.31 -5.27 0.89
CA ASP A 296 11.26 -6.22 0.31
C ASP A 296 11.64 -5.82 -1.13
N VAL A 297 10.66 -5.43 -1.95
CA VAL A 297 10.87 -4.92 -3.32
C VAL A 297 11.64 -3.60 -3.30
N PHE A 298 11.28 -2.68 -2.41
CA PHE A 298 11.97 -1.41 -2.26
C PHE A 298 13.46 -1.62 -1.97
N PHE A 299 13.80 -2.46 -0.99
CA PHE A 299 15.19 -2.73 -0.62
C PHE A 299 15.96 -3.43 -1.74
N ALA A 300 15.31 -4.33 -2.50
CA ALA A 300 15.92 -4.97 -3.65
C ALA A 300 16.27 -3.97 -4.78
N ASN A 301 15.52 -2.88 -4.91
CA ASN A 301 15.69 -1.89 -5.98
C ASN A 301 16.63 -0.73 -5.63
N HIS A 302 16.96 -0.49 -4.36
CA HIS A 302 17.67 0.71 -3.91
C HIS A 302 19.12 0.47 -3.47
N ASP A 303 19.74 -0.65 -3.90
CA ASP A 303 21.14 -1.03 -3.60
C ASP A 303 21.54 -0.88 -2.12
N ALA A 304 20.57 -0.96 -1.21
CA ALA A 304 20.85 -0.95 0.21
C ALA A 304 21.58 -2.25 0.55
N ALA A 305 22.77 -2.14 1.15
CA ALA A 305 23.54 -3.32 1.59
C ALA A 305 22.70 -4.29 2.45
N SER A 306 21.71 -3.75 3.17
CA SER A 306 20.60 -4.49 3.79
C SER A 306 19.51 -3.51 4.26
N PRO A 307 18.29 -3.98 4.58
CA PRO A 307 17.28 -3.14 5.25
C PRO A 307 17.76 -2.53 6.57
N VAL A 308 18.60 -3.26 7.32
CA VAL A 308 19.21 -2.76 8.58
C VAL A 308 20.18 -1.60 8.30
N ALA A 309 20.95 -1.68 7.20
CA ALA A 309 21.82 -0.59 6.79
C ALA A 309 21.02 0.65 6.36
N PHE A 310 19.89 0.44 5.68
CA PHE A 310 18.95 1.51 5.33
C PHE A 310 18.38 2.19 6.57
N ASP A 311 17.80 1.43 7.50
CA ASP A 311 17.22 1.97 8.73
C ASP A 311 18.27 2.78 9.53
N ARG A 312 19.51 2.28 9.61
CA ARG A 312 20.62 3.00 10.24
C ARG A 312 20.95 4.32 9.54
N ALA A 313 21.01 4.33 8.21
CA ALA A 313 21.29 5.54 7.44
C ALA A 313 20.17 6.58 7.61
N LEU A 314 18.92 6.12 7.65
CA LEU A 314 17.75 6.96 7.89
C LEU A 314 17.80 7.61 9.28
N CYS A 315 18.01 6.82 10.34
CA CYS A 315 18.16 7.32 11.71
C CYS A 315 19.36 8.28 11.87
N ALA A 316 20.47 8.05 11.16
CA ALA A 316 21.63 8.94 11.16
C ALA A 316 21.38 10.26 10.40
N HIS A 317 20.52 10.24 9.37
CA HIS A 317 20.09 11.45 8.68
C HIS A 317 19.17 12.30 9.56
N GLN A 318 18.20 11.67 10.23
CA GLN A 318 17.27 12.34 11.14
C GLN A 318 18.02 13.09 12.27
N ARG A 319 18.94 12.41 12.96
CA ARG A 319 19.73 13.04 14.05
C ARG A 319 20.48 14.28 13.61
N ARG A 320 21.15 14.25 12.46
CA ARG A 320 21.86 15.42 11.92
C ARG A 320 20.92 16.59 11.65
N HIS A 321 19.68 16.31 11.24
CA HIS A 321 18.69 17.35 11.00
C HIS A 321 18.16 17.95 12.31
N ASP A 322 18.00 17.13 13.34
CA ASP A 322 17.54 17.58 14.66
C ASP A 322 18.64 18.38 15.38
N ASP A 323 19.91 17.96 15.29
CA ASP A 323 21.06 18.70 15.83
C ASP A 323 21.20 20.10 15.22
N VAL A 324 21.01 20.24 13.89
CA VAL A 324 21.06 21.53 13.20
C VAL A 324 19.88 22.42 13.62
N ARG A 325 18.69 21.86 13.83
CA ARG A 325 17.54 22.62 14.33
C ARG A 325 17.79 23.14 15.74
N HIS A 326 18.30 22.28 16.64
CA HIS A 326 18.63 22.68 18.01
C HIS A 326 19.75 23.73 18.07
N ALA A 327 20.81 23.59 17.25
CA ALA A 327 21.88 24.59 17.19
C ALA A 327 21.38 25.96 16.70
N ASN A 328 20.37 26.00 15.81
CA ASN A 328 19.77 27.25 15.35
C ASN A 328 18.82 27.89 16.39
N ASP A 329 18.13 27.08 17.19
CA ASP A 329 17.26 27.57 18.28
C ASP A 329 18.08 28.08 19.48
N GLU A 330 19.23 27.46 19.79
CA GLU A 330 20.15 27.93 20.84
C GLU A 330 21.01 29.13 20.38
N GLY A 331 21.04 29.41 19.08
CA GLY A 331 21.78 30.50 18.44
C GLY A 331 20.97 31.77 18.18
N THR A 332 20.15 32.24 19.13
CA THR A 332 19.50 33.57 19.02
C THR A 332 19.96 34.51 20.13
N GLY A 333 21.13 35.10 19.89
CA GLY A 333 21.73 36.08 20.79
C GLY A 333 22.64 37.10 20.11
N THR A 334 22.51 37.38 18.80
CA THR A 334 23.03 38.63 18.22
C THR A 334 22.30 38.95 16.91
N ARG A 335 21.52 40.04 16.91
CA ARG A 335 21.08 40.71 15.68
C ARG A 335 22.30 41.35 15.03
N CYS A 336 22.61 40.94 13.81
CA CYS A 336 23.48 41.69 12.92
C CYS A 336 22.60 42.17 11.75
N ASP A 337 22.24 43.44 11.76
CA ASP A 337 21.69 44.13 10.59
C ASP A 337 22.75 44.16 9.50
N GLY A 338 22.40 43.70 8.30
CA GLY A 338 23.29 43.82 7.14
C GLY A 338 22.84 43.03 5.91
N GLY A 339 22.05 43.68 5.05
CA GLY A 339 22.19 43.58 3.60
C GLY A 339 21.56 42.39 2.89
N ASP A 340 20.43 42.65 2.25
CA ASP A 340 19.96 41.97 1.03
C ASP A 340 21.10 41.81 0.01
N GLU A 341 21.20 40.62 -0.60
CA GLU A 341 21.75 40.33 -1.97
C GLU A 341 22.22 38.85 -2.16
N HIS A 342 21.58 37.86 -1.53
CA HIS A 342 21.92 36.44 -1.78
C HIS A 342 20.73 35.49 -1.96
N GLU A 343 19.56 36.00 -2.36
CA GLU A 343 18.37 35.15 -2.55
C GLU A 343 18.25 34.50 -3.95
N GLU A 344 19.05 34.92 -4.94
CA GLU A 344 18.89 34.47 -6.34
C GLU A 344 19.90 33.40 -6.82
N LYS A 345 20.72 32.82 -5.93
CA LYS A 345 21.67 31.74 -6.29
C LYS A 345 21.36 30.37 -5.68
N ARG A 346 20.23 30.20 -4.99
CA ARG A 346 19.80 28.92 -4.38
C ARG A 346 18.96 28.03 -5.31
N SER A 347 18.79 28.41 -6.58
CA SER A 347 17.86 27.77 -7.54
C SER A 347 18.39 26.52 -8.27
N LYS A 348 19.62 26.03 -8.06
CA LYS A 348 20.16 24.87 -8.83
C LYS A 348 20.91 23.81 -8.03
N ARG A 349 20.59 23.61 -6.75
CA ARG A 349 21.01 22.38 -6.05
C ARG A 349 19.83 21.41 -6.03
N GLN A 350 19.88 20.43 -6.94
CA GLN A 350 19.08 19.21 -6.84
C GLN A 350 19.24 18.68 -5.41
N THR A 351 18.21 18.83 -4.57
CA THR A 351 18.19 18.19 -3.27
C THR A 351 18.09 16.69 -3.57
N ASN A 352 19.17 15.94 -3.37
CA ASN A 352 19.10 14.47 -3.36
C ASN A 352 18.18 14.08 -2.20
N VAL A 353 16.88 13.96 -2.48
CA VAL A 353 15.90 13.47 -1.51
C VAL A 353 16.23 12.00 -1.29
N THR A 354 16.48 11.62 -0.03
CA THR A 354 16.69 10.23 0.33
C THR A 354 15.45 9.43 -0.08
N PRO A 355 15.58 8.36 -0.88
CA PRO A 355 14.44 7.54 -1.25
C PRO A 355 13.85 6.90 0.00
N LEU A 356 12.53 6.91 0.10
CA LEU A 356 11.80 6.35 1.23
C LEU A 356 10.85 5.25 0.73
N PRO A 357 10.73 4.11 1.43
CA PRO A 357 9.73 3.10 1.11
C PRO A 357 8.31 3.59 1.45
N ILE A 358 8.19 4.57 2.34
CA ILE A 358 6.93 5.14 2.80
C ILE A 358 7.13 6.64 2.99
N ALA A 359 6.15 7.43 2.56
CA ALA A 359 6.07 8.85 2.88
C ALA A 359 4.65 9.20 3.37
N LEU A 360 4.49 10.34 4.03
CA LEU A 360 3.19 10.81 4.52
C LEU A 360 2.92 12.24 4.07
N LEU A 361 1.79 12.47 3.40
CA LEU A 361 1.23 13.81 3.26
C LEU A 361 0.79 14.29 4.65
N ARG A 362 1.43 15.36 5.15
CA ARG A 362 1.25 15.93 6.49
C ARG A 362 -0.01 16.80 6.64
N THR A 363 -1.08 16.40 5.96
CA THR A 363 -2.39 17.03 6.00
C THR A 363 -3.45 15.95 6.13
N VAL A 364 -4.49 16.22 6.92
CA VAL A 364 -5.65 15.33 7.00
C VAL A 364 -6.39 15.40 5.67
N SER A 365 -6.33 14.31 4.90
CA SER A 365 -6.92 14.24 3.56
C SER A 365 -7.85 13.04 3.34
N THR A 366 -7.98 12.18 4.34
CA THR A 366 -8.87 11.01 4.31
C THR A 366 -9.67 10.93 5.60
N VAL A 367 -10.97 10.69 5.49
CA VAL A 367 -11.83 10.37 6.62
C VAL A 367 -12.13 8.88 6.61
N TYR A 368 -11.65 8.21 7.65
CA TYR A 368 -11.86 6.78 7.86
C TYR A 368 -13.14 6.55 8.67
N THR A 369 -14.12 5.87 8.09
CA THR A 369 -15.37 5.55 8.78
C THR A 369 -15.19 4.28 9.62
N TYR A 370 -15.18 4.43 10.93
CA TYR A 370 -15.08 3.29 11.84
C TYR A 370 -16.42 2.57 11.98
N ARG A 371 -16.41 1.24 11.79
CA ARG A 371 -17.57 0.39 12.06
C ARG A 371 -17.20 -0.77 12.98
N PRO A 372 -18.01 -1.09 14.01
CA PRO A 372 -17.81 -2.29 14.83
C PRO A 372 -17.86 -3.61 14.04
N SER A 373 -18.50 -3.61 12.86
CA SER A 373 -18.64 -4.77 11.97
C SER A 373 -17.62 -4.80 10.82
N SER A 374 -16.64 -3.88 10.82
CA SER A 374 -15.59 -3.81 9.79
C SER A 374 -14.86 -5.15 9.62
N ALA A 375 -14.42 -5.43 8.39
CA ALA A 375 -13.65 -6.64 8.08
C ALA A 375 -12.38 -6.79 8.94
N CYS A 376 -11.78 -5.66 9.34
CA CYS A 376 -10.60 -5.64 10.21
C CYS A 376 -10.82 -6.32 11.57
N HIS A 377 -12.07 -6.38 12.08
CA HIS A 377 -12.38 -7.09 13.33
C HIS A 377 -12.32 -8.62 13.19
N ARG A 378 -12.35 -9.17 11.96
CA ARG A 378 -12.13 -10.60 11.70
C ARG A 378 -10.66 -10.99 11.74
N VAL A 379 -9.75 -10.02 11.64
CA VAL A 379 -8.30 -10.26 11.68
C VAL A 379 -7.84 -10.50 13.10
N SER A 380 -7.41 -11.73 13.40
CA SER A 380 -6.92 -12.04 14.74
C SER A 380 -5.57 -11.37 15.01
N ARG A 381 -5.36 -10.92 16.26
CA ARG A 381 -4.04 -10.43 16.70
C ARG A 381 -2.93 -11.46 16.52
N ALA A 382 -3.26 -12.75 16.59
CA ALA A 382 -2.30 -13.83 16.36
C ALA A 382 -1.81 -13.84 14.91
N LEU A 383 -2.72 -13.69 13.94
CA LEU A 383 -2.39 -13.61 12.52
C LEU A 383 -1.52 -12.38 12.22
N ILE A 384 -1.91 -11.20 12.74
CA ILE A 384 -1.11 -9.97 12.59
C ILE A 384 0.32 -10.21 13.08
N ARG A 385 0.48 -10.71 14.32
CA ARG A 385 1.80 -10.99 14.90
C ARG A 385 2.61 -12.00 14.11
N GLN A 386 1.96 -13.02 13.55
CA GLN A 386 2.63 -14.00 12.69
C GLN A 386 3.20 -13.33 11.43
N VAL A 387 2.39 -12.52 10.73
CA VAL A 387 2.84 -11.78 9.54
C VAL A 387 3.98 -10.82 9.89
N ARG A 388 3.86 -10.07 10.99
CA ARG A 388 4.93 -9.17 11.49
C ARG A 388 6.22 -9.93 11.82
N ALA A 389 6.12 -11.08 12.51
CA ALA A 389 7.29 -11.88 12.90
C ALA A 389 8.02 -12.44 11.68
N HIS A 390 7.30 -12.89 10.65
CA HIS A 390 7.91 -13.28 9.38
C HIS A 390 8.62 -12.11 8.69
N ALA A 391 8.01 -10.92 8.66
CA ALA A 391 8.64 -9.73 8.09
C ALA A 391 9.90 -9.31 8.88
N LEU A 392 9.83 -9.29 10.22
CA LEU A 392 10.97 -8.97 11.09
C LEU A 392 12.16 -9.90 10.85
N GLN A 393 11.91 -11.20 10.68
CA GLN A 393 12.95 -12.18 10.34
C GLN A 393 13.57 -11.96 8.95
N ARG A 394 12.75 -11.55 7.98
CA ARG A 394 13.18 -11.29 6.60
C ARG A 394 13.98 -10.00 6.46
N GLN A 395 13.56 -8.96 7.17
CA GLN A 395 14.08 -7.61 7.01
C GLN A 395 15.15 -7.26 8.04
N VAL A 396 15.14 -7.87 9.23
CA VAL A 396 16.05 -7.49 10.33
C VAL A 396 16.91 -8.66 10.79
N LEU A 397 16.31 -9.71 11.35
CA LEU A 397 17.03 -10.70 12.18
C LEU A 397 18.03 -11.61 11.43
N ARG A 398 18.03 -11.57 10.10
CA ARG A 398 18.98 -12.31 9.26
C ARG A 398 20.22 -11.51 8.88
N TYR A 399 20.24 -10.21 9.11
CA TYR A 399 21.37 -9.34 8.75
C TYR A 399 22.23 -9.00 9.97
N PRO A 400 23.55 -8.77 9.81
CA PRO A 400 24.39 -8.25 10.87
C PRO A 400 23.89 -6.89 11.39
N PRO A 401 24.03 -6.58 12.70
CA PRO A 401 24.60 -7.44 13.75
C PRO A 401 23.62 -8.48 14.31
N TRP A 402 22.32 -8.40 13.96
CA TRP A 402 21.26 -9.27 14.49
C TRP A 402 21.48 -10.76 14.21
N SER A 403 22.07 -11.07 13.06
CA SER A 403 22.42 -12.43 12.67
C SER A 403 23.40 -13.11 13.63
N SER A 404 24.21 -12.34 14.35
CA SER A 404 25.19 -12.80 15.34
C SER A 404 24.57 -13.04 16.73
N GLY A 405 23.28 -12.74 16.87
CA GLY A 405 22.50 -12.96 18.08
C GLY A 405 22.05 -11.68 18.77
N PHE A 406 20.87 -11.76 19.37
CA PHE A 406 20.15 -10.63 19.95
C PHE A 406 19.43 -11.05 21.24
N ALA A 407 19.06 -10.09 22.08
CA ALA A 407 18.23 -10.34 23.25
C ALA A 407 16.74 -10.06 22.98
N ILE A 408 15.85 -10.61 23.80
CA ILE A 408 14.43 -10.23 23.80
C ILE A 408 14.10 -9.59 25.16
N TRP A 409 13.72 -8.32 25.15
CA TRP A 409 13.21 -7.68 26.35
C TRP A 409 11.76 -8.09 26.59
N GLY A 410 11.56 -8.75 27.72
CA GLY A 410 10.27 -9.08 28.30
C GLY A 410 10.00 -10.56 28.18
N ALA A 411 10.41 -11.34 29.17
CA ALA A 411 10.13 -12.77 29.25
C ALA A 411 8.64 -13.10 29.54
N GLY A 412 7.72 -12.14 29.36
CA GLY A 412 6.28 -12.31 29.55
C GLY A 412 5.58 -12.92 28.34
N LYS A 413 4.24 -12.83 28.30
CA LYS A 413 3.40 -13.40 27.23
C LYS A 413 3.83 -12.98 25.83
N ASN A 414 4.12 -11.69 25.61
CA ASN A 414 4.45 -11.19 24.28
C ASN A 414 5.84 -11.62 23.80
N GLY A 415 6.90 -11.49 24.63
CA GLY A 415 8.25 -11.89 24.22
C GLY A 415 8.37 -13.40 24.01
N ARG A 416 7.74 -14.22 24.86
CA ARG A 416 7.65 -15.68 24.63
C ARG A 416 6.90 -16.01 23.35
N LEU A 417 5.81 -15.29 23.05
CA LEU A 417 5.06 -15.49 21.81
C LEU A 417 5.90 -15.11 20.59
N LEU A 418 6.61 -13.98 20.60
CA LEU A 418 7.53 -13.61 19.53
C LEU A 418 8.55 -14.74 19.31
N TYR A 419 9.24 -15.17 20.36
CA TYR A 419 10.21 -16.27 20.28
C TYR A 419 9.60 -17.51 19.60
N LYS A 420 8.35 -17.86 19.94
CA LYS A 420 7.62 -18.98 19.34
C LYS A 420 7.21 -18.81 17.88
N LEU A 421 7.09 -17.58 17.40
CA LEU A 421 6.80 -17.27 15.99
C LEU A 421 8.07 -17.22 15.14
N LEU A 422 9.26 -17.24 15.75
CA LEU A 422 10.53 -17.27 15.02
C LEU A 422 10.83 -18.69 14.49
N ASP A 423 11.46 -18.75 13.33
CA ASP A 423 11.99 -19.97 12.74
C ASP A 423 13.08 -20.55 13.67
N PRO A 424 13.26 -21.88 13.72
CA PRO A 424 14.24 -22.52 14.62
C PRO A 424 15.66 -21.95 14.49
N ALA A 425 16.10 -21.63 13.28
CA ALA A 425 17.41 -21.03 13.03
C ALA A 425 17.56 -19.61 13.60
N VAL A 426 16.45 -18.86 13.70
CA VAL A 426 16.44 -17.52 14.32
C VAL A 426 16.23 -17.63 15.82
N GLN A 427 15.43 -18.58 16.31
CA GLN A 427 15.33 -18.88 17.74
C GLN A 427 16.72 -19.13 18.34
N ALA A 428 17.58 -19.91 17.67
CA ALA A 428 18.95 -20.19 18.09
C ALA A 428 19.79 -18.93 18.36
N LYS A 429 19.48 -17.81 17.68
CA LYS A 429 20.17 -16.52 17.81
C LYS A 429 19.74 -15.71 19.03
N VAL A 430 18.62 -16.06 19.68
CA VAL A 430 18.19 -15.41 20.92
C VAL A 430 19.18 -15.78 22.02
N LYS A 431 19.92 -14.80 22.54
CA LYS A 431 20.98 -15.00 23.55
C LYS A 431 20.39 -15.17 24.95
N TYR A 432 19.49 -14.26 25.33
CA TYR A 432 18.82 -14.25 26.62
C TYR A 432 17.52 -13.43 26.54
N PHE A 433 16.66 -13.59 27.54
CA PHE A 433 15.61 -12.63 27.81
C PHE A 433 16.09 -11.60 28.83
N ALA A 434 15.63 -10.35 28.71
CA ALA A 434 15.82 -9.33 29.74
C ALA A 434 14.48 -9.00 30.42
N ASP A 435 14.51 -8.70 31.72
CA ASP A 435 13.34 -8.23 32.47
C ASP A 435 13.78 -7.26 33.58
N ILE A 436 12.90 -6.33 33.94
CA ILE A 436 13.13 -5.37 35.04
C ILE A 436 12.67 -5.95 36.39
N ASP A 437 11.84 -7.00 36.37
CA ASP A 437 11.34 -7.64 37.58
C ASP A 437 12.43 -8.51 38.22
N PRO A 438 13.01 -8.11 39.38
CA PRO A 438 14.11 -8.84 40.02
C PRO A 438 13.71 -10.27 40.42
N LYS A 439 12.41 -10.58 40.54
CA LYS A 439 11.92 -11.94 40.82
C LYS A 439 12.13 -12.89 39.64
N LYS A 440 12.28 -12.38 38.43
CA LYS A 440 12.50 -13.19 37.22
C LYS A 440 13.98 -13.26 36.84
N VAL A 441 14.76 -12.23 37.19
CA VAL A 441 16.20 -12.17 36.92
C VAL A 441 16.93 -13.33 37.61
N GLY A 442 17.89 -13.94 36.91
CA GLY A 442 18.56 -15.17 37.34
C GLY A 442 17.76 -16.45 37.06
N GLY A 443 16.50 -16.33 36.66
CA GLY A 443 15.67 -17.45 36.21
C GLY A 443 15.96 -17.89 34.77
N LYS A 444 15.16 -18.84 34.27
CA LYS A 444 15.25 -19.34 32.89
C LYS A 444 13.87 -19.46 32.23
N TYR A 445 13.82 -19.20 30.93
CA TYR A 445 12.73 -19.61 30.06
C TYR A 445 13.03 -20.99 29.46
N ASN A 446 12.16 -21.96 29.77
CA ASN A 446 12.27 -23.32 29.26
C ASN A 446 11.31 -23.52 28.09
N ASP A 447 11.87 -23.73 26.91
CA ASP A 447 11.13 -24.12 25.73
C ASP A 447 11.02 -25.65 25.64
N HIS A 448 9.79 -26.17 25.69
CA HIS A 448 9.50 -27.60 25.53
C HIS A 448 9.01 -28.03 24.12
N GLY A 449 9.14 -27.16 23.13
CA GLY A 449 8.64 -27.36 21.77
C GLY A 449 7.11 -27.44 21.70
N PRO A 450 6.54 -27.80 20.53
CA PRO A 450 5.10 -27.87 20.32
C PRO A 450 4.43 -29.00 21.12
N ASN A 451 5.11 -30.14 21.28
CA ASN A 451 4.55 -31.32 21.96
C ASN A 451 4.70 -31.28 23.48
N LYS A 452 5.44 -30.29 24.03
CA LYS A 452 5.70 -30.10 25.47
C LYS A 452 6.36 -31.28 26.21
N LYS A 453 6.81 -32.31 25.49
CA LYS A 453 7.37 -33.54 26.08
C LYS A 453 8.85 -33.43 26.44
N HIS A 454 9.62 -32.64 25.69
CA HIS A 454 11.08 -32.56 25.86
C HIS A 454 11.52 -31.10 25.89
N LEU A 455 12.45 -30.78 26.80
CA LEU A 455 13.11 -29.48 26.83
C LEU A 455 13.96 -29.33 25.56
N VAL A 456 13.57 -28.42 24.69
CA VAL A 456 14.28 -28.05 23.46
C VAL A 456 15.41 -27.08 23.79
N ARG A 457 15.13 -26.07 24.60
CA ARG A 457 16.12 -25.06 24.97
C ARG A 457 15.77 -24.40 26.31
N SER A 458 16.80 -24.08 27.08
CA SER A 458 16.69 -23.22 28.27
C SER A 458 17.44 -21.93 27.99
N ILE A 459 16.78 -20.79 28.20
CA ILE A 459 17.30 -19.45 27.89
C ILE A 459 17.30 -18.63 29.17
N ASP A 460 18.44 -18.03 29.52
CA ASP A 460 18.56 -17.26 30.76
C ASP A 460 17.71 -15.98 30.72
N ILE A 461 17.25 -15.55 31.90
CA ILE A 461 16.60 -14.26 32.11
C ILE A 461 17.58 -13.38 32.89
N ARG A 462 18.05 -12.31 32.26
CA ARG A 462 19.00 -11.34 32.83
C ARG A 462 18.30 -10.05 33.24
N GLY A 463 18.98 -9.26 34.07
CA GLY A 463 18.55 -7.92 34.40
C GLY A 463 18.60 -7.02 33.16
N VAL A 464 17.77 -5.97 33.16
CA VAL A 464 17.78 -4.99 32.08
C VAL A 464 19.05 -4.13 32.09
N GLU A 465 19.70 -4.03 33.24
CA GLU A 465 21.01 -3.44 33.44
C GLU A 465 22.12 -4.14 32.63
N ASP A 466 21.95 -5.44 32.33
CA ASP A 466 22.87 -6.25 31.51
C ASP A 466 22.44 -6.33 30.04
N LEU A 467 21.48 -5.50 29.61
CA LEU A 467 20.95 -5.55 28.25
C LEU A 467 21.92 -4.90 27.26
N GLU A 468 22.38 -5.70 26.30
CA GLU A 468 23.26 -5.27 25.22
C GLU A 468 22.51 -5.24 23.89
N PRO A 469 22.69 -4.18 23.07
CA PRO A 469 22.25 -4.18 21.68
C PRO A 469 22.92 -5.28 20.84
N PRO A 470 22.24 -5.84 19.82
CA PRO A 470 20.87 -5.52 19.44
C PRO A 470 19.83 -6.33 20.24
N PHE A 471 18.63 -5.78 20.43
CA PHE A 471 17.52 -6.50 21.07
C PHE A 471 16.13 -6.17 20.50
N ILE A 472 15.18 -7.09 20.65
CA ILE A 472 13.76 -6.83 20.35
C ILE A 472 13.01 -6.58 21.64
N THR A 473 12.22 -5.51 21.70
CA THR A 473 11.34 -5.24 22.83
C THR A 473 9.89 -5.55 22.48
N CYS A 474 9.23 -6.31 23.35
CA CYS A 474 7.81 -6.64 23.25
C CYS A 474 6.97 -6.01 24.38
N VAL A 475 7.54 -4.98 25.02
CA VAL A 475 6.91 -4.24 26.12
C VAL A 475 6.01 -3.16 25.52
N ALA A 476 4.83 -2.96 26.13
CA ALA A 476 3.94 -1.89 25.71
C ALA A 476 4.50 -0.53 26.16
N MET A 477 4.62 0.40 25.22
CA MET A 477 4.97 1.81 25.47
C MET A 477 3.86 2.53 26.28
N ASP A 478 4.21 3.69 26.84
CA ASP A 478 3.33 4.64 27.54
C ASP A 478 2.71 4.10 28.83
N ARG A 479 3.34 3.08 29.45
CA ARG A 479 2.95 2.56 30.76
C ARG A 479 3.78 3.20 31.87
N GLY A 480 3.56 4.49 32.09
CA GLY A 480 4.23 5.25 33.17
C GLY A 480 5.65 5.71 32.86
N ASN A 481 6.03 5.82 31.58
CA ASN A 481 7.25 6.40 31.04
C ASN A 481 8.60 5.80 31.51
N ALA A 482 8.58 4.80 32.41
CA ALA A 482 9.79 4.20 32.96
C ALA A 482 10.62 3.47 31.90
N PHE A 483 9.96 2.85 30.92
CA PHE A 483 10.62 2.15 29.81
C PHE A 483 11.32 3.13 28.86
N GLU A 484 10.61 4.18 28.46
CA GLU A 484 11.09 5.25 27.59
C GLU A 484 12.26 6.00 28.23
N THR A 485 12.15 6.29 29.53
CA THR A 485 13.22 6.93 30.31
C THR A 485 14.47 6.06 30.36
N LEU A 486 14.32 4.73 30.48
CA LEU A 486 15.44 3.81 30.52
C LEU A 486 16.15 3.73 29.15
N LEU A 487 15.40 3.60 28.06
CA LEU A 487 15.96 3.62 26.70
C LEU A 487 16.72 4.91 26.42
N ALA A 488 16.14 6.06 26.81
CA ALA A 488 16.77 7.37 26.66
C ALA A 488 18.08 7.47 27.44
N LYS A 489 18.12 6.97 28.69
CA LYS A 489 19.34 6.93 29.50
C LYS A 489 20.45 6.06 28.91
N MET A 490 20.08 4.97 28.23
CA MET A 490 21.04 4.08 27.57
C MET A 490 21.55 4.64 26.23
N GLY A 491 21.00 5.76 25.72
CA GLY A 491 21.41 6.37 24.46
C GLY A 491 21.09 5.50 23.23
N LEU A 492 20.12 4.60 23.34
CA LEU A 492 19.79 3.63 22.30
C LEU A 492 18.84 4.21 21.26
N THR A 493 19.03 3.80 20.00
CA THR A 493 18.24 4.29 18.86
C THR A 493 17.39 3.16 18.28
N GLU A 494 16.07 3.36 18.19
CA GLU A 494 15.18 2.44 17.48
C GLU A 494 15.55 2.35 15.99
N GLY A 495 15.51 1.15 15.41
CA GLY A 495 15.96 0.90 14.03
C GLY A 495 17.46 0.65 13.91
N ILE A 496 18.24 0.87 14.98
CA ILE A 496 19.67 0.55 15.03
C ILE A 496 19.95 -0.48 16.12
N ASP A 497 19.63 -0.12 17.36
CA ASP A 497 19.98 -0.88 18.55
C ASP A 497 18.83 -1.80 18.99
N TYR A 498 17.60 -1.37 18.74
CA TYR A 498 16.42 -2.17 19.04
C TYR A 498 15.29 -1.96 18.03
N TYR A 499 14.32 -2.89 18.01
CA TYR A 499 13.02 -2.69 17.37
C TYR A 499 11.89 -3.02 18.35
N LEU A 500 10.79 -2.27 18.26
CA LEU A 500 9.53 -2.59 18.92
C LEU A 500 8.73 -3.63 18.11
N PHE A 501 8.20 -4.63 18.82
CA PHE A 501 7.36 -5.67 18.24
C PHE A 501 6.01 -5.77 18.97
N GLY A 502 4.90 -5.56 18.25
CA GLY A 502 3.53 -5.44 18.80
C GLY A 502 2.53 -6.53 18.40
#